data_AF-A0A7K3XBH0-F1
#
_entry.id   AF-A0A7K3XBH0-F1
#
_cell.length_a   1.000
_cell.length_b   1.000
_cell.length_c   1.000
_cell.angle_alpha   90.00
_cell.angle_beta   90.00
_cell.angle_gamma   90.00
#
_symmetry.space_group_name_H-M   'P 1'
#
loop_
_entity.id
_entity.type
_entity.pdbx_description
1 polymer ?
#
loop_
_entity_poly.entity_id
_entity_poly.type
_entity_poly.pdbx_seq_one_letter_code
_entity_poly.pdbx_strand_id
1 'polypeptide(L)'
;REAFDQACEALNPHLEHRLQDVVFAEPDTDLAGLLDSTAYTQPALFALHTALHHVATTQLGLHADHLTGHSLGEISAAHLAGVLSLDDAA
;
A
#
# COMPACT_ATOMS: atom_id res chain seq x y z
N ARG A 1 -5.73 10.98 0.21
CA ARG A 1 -4.95 10.56 -0.98
C ARG A 1 -3.46 10.60 -0.68
N GLU A 2 -2.98 11.65 -0.01
CA GLU A 2 -1.58 11.82 0.42
C GLU A 2 -0.87 10.53 0.88
N ALA A 3 -1.40 9.80 1.88
CA ALA A 3 -0.76 8.57 2.36
C ALA A 3 -0.66 7.44 1.32
N PHE A 4 -1.60 7.35 0.38
CA PHE A 4 -1.51 6.41 -0.75
C PHE A 4 -0.39 6.83 -1.70
N ASP A 5 -0.33 8.12 -2.04
CA ASP A 5 0.65 8.66 -2.96
C ASP A 5 2.08 8.53 -2.39
N GLN A 6 2.26 8.78 -1.08
CA GLN A 6 3.54 8.57 -0.37
C GLN A 6 3.98 7.11 -0.38
N ALA A 7 3.07 6.16 -0.12
CA ALA A 7 3.40 4.74 -0.19
C ALA A 7 3.78 4.32 -1.63
N CYS A 8 3.04 4.79 -2.63
CA CYS A 8 3.40 4.57 -4.03
C CYS A 8 4.78 5.15 -4.37
N GLU A 9 5.12 6.35 -3.88
CA GLU A 9 6.44 6.95 -4.10
C GLU A 9 7.57 6.11 -3.53
N ALA A 10 7.40 5.52 -2.35
CA ALA A 10 8.38 4.61 -1.76
C ALA A 10 8.52 3.30 -2.54
N LEU A 11 7.41 2.76 -3.09
CA LEU A 11 7.38 1.48 -3.82
C LEU A 11 7.87 1.59 -5.28
N ASN A 12 7.66 2.74 -5.92
CA ASN A 12 7.95 2.96 -7.34
C ASN A 12 9.40 2.65 -7.77
N PRO A 13 10.45 2.91 -6.98
CA PRO A 13 11.82 2.51 -7.31
C PRO A 13 12.01 1.00 -7.51
N HIS A 14 11.09 0.18 -7.00
CA HIS A 14 11.15 -1.29 -7.05
C HIS A 14 10.29 -1.90 -8.15
N LEU A 15 9.60 -1.07 -8.95
CA LEU A 15 8.63 -1.50 -9.95
C LEU A 15 9.00 -1.00 -11.35
N GLU A 16 8.63 -1.76 -12.37
CA GLU A 16 8.84 -1.37 -13.78
C GLU A 16 7.89 -0.24 -14.21
N HIS A 17 6.70 -0.22 -13.63
CA HIS A 17 5.65 0.76 -13.90
C HIS A 17 5.27 1.43 -12.59
N ARG A 18 4.93 2.73 -12.65
CA ARG A 18 4.47 3.45 -11.47
C ARG A 18 3.21 2.80 -10.93
N LEU A 19 3.19 2.50 -9.63
CA LEU A 19 2.12 1.77 -8.98
C LEU A 19 0.76 2.47 -9.14
N GLN A 20 0.73 3.80 -9.05
CA GLN A 20 -0.50 4.56 -9.27
C GLN A 20 -1.04 4.44 -10.71
N ASP A 21 -0.16 4.34 -11.71
CA ASP A 21 -0.58 4.24 -13.11
C ASP A 21 -1.22 2.87 -13.36
N VAL A 22 -0.71 1.84 -12.70
CA VAL A 22 -1.27 0.48 -12.72
C VAL A 22 -2.60 0.40 -11.94
N VAL A 23 -2.66 0.95 -10.73
CA VAL A 23 -3.86 0.92 -9.87
C VAL A 23 -5.03 1.69 -10.50
N PHE A 24 -4.76 2.79 -11.20
CA PHE A 24 -5.78 3.63 -11.83
C PHE A 24 -5.86 3.46 -13.35
N ALA A 25 -5.25 2.42 -13.91
CA ALA A 25 -5.38 2.11 -15.33
C ALA A 25 -6.85 1.82 -15.69
N GLU A 26 -7.23 2.16 -16.93
CA GLU A 26 -8.54 1.78 -17.44
C GLU A 26 -8.68 0.24 -17.45
N PRO A 27 -9.86 -0.30 -17.08
CA PRO A 27 -10.11 -1.74 -17.11
C PRO A 27 -9.80 -2.36 -18.48
N ASP A 28 -9.48 -3.66 -18.48
CA ASP A 28 -9.19 -4.46 -19.68
C ASP A 28 -7.98 -4.00 -20.51
N THR A 29 -7.11 -3.16 -19.94
CA THR A 29 -5.80 -2.83 -20.51
C THR A 29 -4.70 -3.76 -19.99
N ASP A 30 -3.64 -3.96 -20.76
CA ASP A 30 -2.47 -4.74 -20.32
C ASP A 30 -1.87 -4.19 -19.02
N LEU A 31 -1.88 -2.86 -18.86
CA LEU A 31 -1.41 -2.17 -17.66
C LEU A 31 -2.28 -2.48 -16.44
N ALA A 32 -3.61 -2.48 -16.58
CA ALA A 32 -4.53 -2.88 -15.51
C ALA A 32 -4.35 -4.36 -15.14
N GLY A 33 -4.10 -5.22 -16.14
CA GLY A 33 -3.85 -6.65 -15.93
C GLY A 33 -2.62 -6.95 -15.06
N LEU A 34 -1.68 -6.02 -14.94
CA LEU A 34 -0.54 -6.17 -14.03
C LEU A 34 -0.98 -6.32 -12.56
N LEU A 35 -2.11 -5.73 -12.16
CA LEU A 35 -2.64 -5.84 -10.80
C LEU A 35 -2.93 -7.28 -10.37
N ASP A 36 -3.15 -8.21 -11.30
CA ASP A 36 -3.37 -9.62 -11.01
C ASP A 36 -2.06 -10.38 -10.73
N SER A 37 -0.91 -9.76 -11.03
CA SER A 37 0.39 -10.30 -10.69
C SER A 37 0.78 -9.92 -9.27
N THR A 38 1.31 -10.88 -8.51
CA THR A 38 1.76 -10.65 -7.13
C THR A 38 2.71 -9.46 -6.99
N ALA A 39 3.56 -9.22 -8.00
CA ALA A 39 4.51 -8.11 -8.04
C ALA A 39 3.84 -6.73 -7.96
N TYR A 40 2.60 -6.58 -8.41
CA TYR A 40 1.83 -5.33 -8.29
C TYR A 40 0.68 -5.42 -7.29
N THR A 41 0.02 -6.59 -7.17
CA THR A 41 -1.05 -6.78 -6.17
C THR A 41 -0.54 -6.45 -4.77
N GLN A 42 0.67 -6.91 -4.42
CA GLN A 42 1.18 -6.75 -3.07
C GLN A 42 1.49 -5.27 -2.75
N PRO A 43 2.34 -4.56 -3.52
CA PRO A 43 2.54 -3.12 -3.34
C PRO A 43 1.23 -2.32 -3.32
N ALA A 44 0.27 -2.64 -4.21
CA ALA A 44 -1.03 -1.96 -4.25
C ALA A 44 -1.83 -2.15 -2.96
N LEU A 45 -1.88 -3.39 -2.43
CA LEU A 45 -2.52 -3.68 -1.16
C LEU A 45 -1.83 -2.96 0.00
N PHE A 46 -0.50 -2.92 0.04
CA PHE A 46 0.25 -2.19 1.06
C PHE A 46 -0.07 -0.69 1.04
N ALA A 47 -0.05 -0.06 -0.15
CA ALA A 47 -0.40 1.35 -0.31
C ALA A 47 -1.84 1.63 0.11
N LEU A 48 -2.79 0.75 -0.25
CA LEU A 48 -4.18 0.84 0.16
C LEU A 48 -4.34 0.71 1.69
N HIS A 49 -3.70 -0.26 2.33
CA HIS A 49 -3.74 -0.44 3.79
C HIS A 49 -3.21 0.80 4.51
N THR A 50 -2.09 1.35 4.04
CA THR A 50 -1.49 2.57 4.62
C THR A 50 -2.42 3.77 4.51
N ALA A 51 -3.06 3.94 3.35
CA ALA A 51 -4.03 5.00 3.13
C ALA A 51 -5.29 4.85 3.98
N LEU A 52 -5.83 3.63 4.10
CA LEU A 52 -7.00 3.34 4.93
C LEU A 52 -6.71 3.55 6.41
N HIS A 53 -5.54 3.09 6.88
CA HIS A 53 -5.10 3.32 8.25
C HIS A 53 -4.97 4.82 8.54
N HIS A 54 -4.34 5.59 7.65
CA HIS A 54 -4.22 7.03 7.79
C HIS A 54 -5.59 7.72 7.91
N VAL A 55 -6.59 7.33 7.10
CA VAL A 55 -7.96 7.84 7.22
C VAL A 55 -8.57 7.45 8.58
N ALA A 56 -8.43 6.19 8.98
CA ALA A 56 -8.95 5.70 10.25
C ALA A 56 -8.38 6.48 11.45
N THR A 57 -7.07 6.72 11.49
CA THR A 57 -6.43 7.40 12.61
C THR A 57 -6.62 8.92 12.58
N THR A 58 -6.50 9.55 11.42
CA THR A 58 -6.48 11.02 11.34
C THR A 58 -7.86 11.65 11.16
N GLN A 59 -8.74 11.00 10.38
CA GLN A 59 -10.06 11.54 10.07
C GLN A 59 -11.14 10.98 10.99
N LEU A 60 -10.99 9.72 11.43
CA LEU A 60 -11.98 9.04 12.27
C LEU A 60 -11.54 8.92 13.75
N GLY A 61 -10.28 9.25 14.08
CA GLY A 61 -9.76 9.18 15.44
C GLY A 61 -9.69 7.77 16.02
N LEU A 62 -9.64 6.73 15.16
CA LEU A 62 -9.54 5.35 15.59
C LEU A 62 -8.10 5.03 15.97
N HIS A 63 -7.92 4.43 17.14
CA HIS A 63 -6.62 3.97 17.64
C HIS A 63 -6.74 2.50 18.04
N ALA A 64 -6.04 1.63 17.33
CA ALA A 64 -6.01 0.21 17.62
C ALA A 64 -4.92 -0.10 18.66
N ASP A 65 -5.26 -0.88 19.69
CA ASP A 65 -4.27 -1.38 20.66
C ASP A 65 -3.35 -2.46 20.06
N HIS A 66 -3.86 -3.19 19.06
CA HIS A 66 -3.16 -4.27 18.37
C HIS A 66 -3.38 -4.19 16.86
N LEU A 67 -2.31 -4.42 16.11
CA LEU A 67 -2.33 -4.57 14.66
C LEU A 67 -1.83 -5.97 14.31
N THR A 68 -2.51 -6.62 13.37
CA THR A 68 -2.12 -7.92 12.82
C THR A 68 -2.49 -7.94 11.35
N GLY A 69 -1.83 -8.80 10.59
CA GLY A 69 -2.18 -9.01 9.19
C GLY A 69 -1.74 -10.39 8.71
N HIS A 70 -2.37 -10.83 7.63
CA HIS A 70 -2.11 -12.13 7.03
C HIS A 70 -1.23 -11.96 5.79
N SER A 71 -0.15 -12.74 5.68
CA SER A 71 0.81 -12.65 4.57
C SER A 71 1.38 -11.23 4.46
N LEU A 72 1.31 -10.56 3.31
CA LEU A 72 1.69 -9.16 3.14
C LEU A 72 1.10 -8.23 4.22
N GLY A 73 -0.12 -8.51 4.69
CA GLY A 73 -0.75 -7.73 5.74
C GLY A 73 0.10 -7.63 7.01
N GLU A 74 0.98 -8.61 7.28
CA GLU A 74 1.93 -8.58 8.39
C GLU A 74 2.97 -7.47 8.22
N ILE A 75 3.47 -7.25 6.99
CA ILE A 75 4.36 -6.13 6.66
C ILE A 75 3.63 -4.80 6.81
N SER A 76 2.39 -4.69 6.31
CA SER A 76 1.55 -3.51 6.55
C SER A 76 1.37 -3.24 8.04
N ALA A 77 1.05 -4.27 8.84
CA ALA A 77 0.87 -4.13 10.29
C ALA A 77 2.16 -3.71 11.00
N ALA A 78 3.31 -4.29 10.63
CA ALA A 78 4.60 -3.92 11.18
C ALA A 78 4.98 -2.47 10.85
N HIS A 79 4.76 -2.02 9.61
CA HIS A 79 4.97 -0.63 9.22
C HIS A 79 4.06 0.33 10.02
N LEU A 80 2.76 0.04 10.06
CA LEU A 80 1.76 0.90 10.72
C LEU A 80 1.92 0.94 12.25
N ALA A 81 2.49 -0.11 12.84
CA ALA A 81 2.89 -0.15 14.25
C ALA A 81 4.22 0.58 14.53
N GLY A 82 4.89 1.11 13.50
CA GLY A 82 6.18 1.79 13.63
C GLY A 82 7.39 0.87 13.82
N VAL A 83 7.23 -0.44 13.57
CA VAL A 83 8.33 -1.41 13.64
C VAL A 83 9.22 -1.30 12.41
N LEU A 84 8.62 -1.11 11.22
CA LEU A 84 9.31 -0.85 9.97
C LEU A 84 9.10 0.60 9.54
N SER A 85 10.15 1.26 9.06
CA SER A 85 9.98 2.53 8.35
C SER A 85 9.23 2.31 7.03
N LEU A 86 8.75 3.38 6.39
CA LEU A 86 8.10 3.25 5.09
C LEU A 86 9.07 2.67 4.05
N ASP A 87 10.32 3.14 4.05
CA ASP A 87 11.36 2.70 3.11
C ASP A 87 11.78 1.24 3.37
N ASP A 88 11.76 0.75 4.62
CA ASP A 88 12.06 -0.66 4.91
C ASP A 88 10.91 -1.60 4.52
N ALA A 89 9.67 -1.09 4.49
CA ALA A 89 8.49 -1.87 4.17
C ALA A 89 8.16 -1.87 2.67
N ALA A 90 8.71 -0.92 1.91
CA ALA A 90 8.58 -0.79 0.46
C ALA A 90 9.51 -1.76 -0.30
#